data_AF-A0A518HL39-F1
#
_entry.id   AF-A0A518HL39-F1
#
_cell.length_a   1.000
_cell.length_b   1.000
_cell.length_c   1.000
_cell.angle_alpha   90.00
_cell.angle_beta   90.00
_cell.angle_gamma   90.00
#
_symmetry.space_group_name_H-M   'P 1'
#
loop_
_entity.id
_entity.type
_entity.pdbx_description
1 polymer ?
#
loop_
_entity_poly.entity_id
_entity_poly.type
_entity_poly.pdbx_seq_one_letter_code
_entity_poly.pdbx_strand_id
1 'polypeptide(L)'
;MGQTPNDKIERWMAAAGQTGKSQSVRERVVAAGEFLEKTGRMDESSACECLSGIDFSLPVQVVPLPDKLYVQYVKKHRGVWFTDTGLTPDLVGLAQGNRRRKLFRPAGVVHALRSTARSIRDDWTIRADPGLPLAERRKLATLTRGGGVQYVVPEKFRMMPHV
;
A
#
# COMPACT_ATOMS: atom_id res chain seq x y z
N MET A 1 7.98 -8.82 23.89
CA MET A 1 7.53 -7.76 22.93
C MET A 1 6.34 -7.06 23.55
N GLY A 2 6.39 -5.73 23.72
CA GLY A 2 5.29 -4.98 24.33
C GLY A 2 4.03 -5.01 23.46
N GLN A 3 2.86 -5.07 24.10
CA GLN A 3 1.58 -4.90 23.41
C GLN A 3 1.54 -3.49 22.79
N THR A 4 1.05 -3.39 21.56
CA THR A 4 0.87 -2.09 20.91
C THR A 4 -0.18 -1.28 21.70
N PRO A 5 0.12 -0.04 22.13
CA PRO A 5 -0.82 0.76 22.92
C PRO A 5 -2.17 0.96 22.23
N ASN A 6 -3.26 0.91 23.00
CA ASN A 6 -4.62 1.01 22.44
C ASN A 6 -4.87 2.33 21.69
N ASP A 7 -4.36 3.45 22.19
CA ASP A 7 -4.47 4.76 21.53
C ASP A 7 -3.83 4.74 20.13
N LYS A 8 -2.73 4.00 19.97
CA LYS A 8 -2.07 3.80 18.69
C LYS A 8 -2.89 2.93 17.75
N ILE A 9 -3.48 1.87 18.27
CA ILE A 9 -4.40 1.02 17.49
C ILE A 9 -5.58 1.86 16.98
N GLU A 10 -6.16 2.74 17.80
CA GLU A 10 -7.25 3.61 17.35
C GLU A 10 -6.83 4.57 16.23
N ARG A 11 -5.60 5.10 16.25
CA ARG A 11 -5.06 5.94 15.15
C ARG A 11 -4.88 5.14 13.86
N TRP A 12 -4.35 3.92 13.94
CA TRP A 12 -4.26 3.04 12.77
C TRP A 12 -5.63 2.65 12.22
N MET A 13 -6.60 2.36 13.10
CA MET A 13 -7.98 2.07 12.73
C MET A 13 -8.64 3.27 12.02
N ALA A 14 -8.40 4.48 12.51
CA ALA A 14 -8.86 5.70 11.86
C ALA A 14 -8.21 5.90 10.48
N ALA A 15 -6.89 5.72 10.36
CA ALA A 15 -6.17 5.83 9.09
C ALA A 15 -6.64 4.80 8.05
N ALA A 16 -6.94 3.57 8.49
CA ALA A 16 -7.52 2.53 7.65
C ALA A 16 -9.00 2.77 7.31
N GLY A 17 -9.66 3.76 7.93
CA GLY A 17 -11.10 3.99 7.82
C GLY A 17 -11.96 2.84 8.39
N GLN A 18 -11.48 2.20 9.45
CA GLN A 18 -12.07 1.02 10.08
C GLN A 18 -12.49 1.26 11.55
N THR A 19 -12.60 2.51 12.00
CA THR A 19 -13.07 2.84 13.37
C THR A 19 -14.39 2.13 13.70
N GLY A 20 -14.46 1.50 14.87
CA GLY A 20 -15.64 0.78 15.34
C GLY A 20 -15.95 -0.55 14.63
N LYS A 21 -15.06 -1.06 13.76
CA LYS A 21 -15.24 -2.36 13.10
C LYS A 21 -14.93 -3.53 14.05
N SER A 22 -15.31 -4.73 13.60
CA SER A 22 -15.15 -5.96 14.38
C SER A 22 -13.70 -6.21 14.82
N GLN A 23 -13.54 -7.01 15.87
CA GLN A 23 -12.24 -7.45 16.39
C GLN A 23 -11.34 -8.08 15.31
N SER A 24 -11.92 -8.86 14.39
CA SER A 24 -11.16 -9.47 13.29
C SER A 24 -10.54 -8.44 12.32
N VAL A 25 -11.22 -7.31 12.08
CA VAL A 25 -10.70 -6.21 11.27
C VAL A 25 -9.62 -5.46 12.04
N ARG A 26 -9.85 -5.23 13.35
CA ARG A 26 -8.86 -4.62 14.26
C ARG A 26 -7.56 -5.42 14.25
N GLU A 27 -7.63 -6.74 14.37
CA GLU A 27 -6.44 -7.62 14.33
C GLU A 27 -5.66 -7.52 13.02
N ARG A 28 -6.35 -7.45 11.88
CA ARG A 28 -5.68 -7.27 10.58
C ARG A 28 -4.99 -5.91 10.47
N VAL A 29 -5.63 -4.84 10.95
CA VAL A 29 -5.05 -3.49 10.99
C VAL A 29 -3.83 -3.47 11.91
N VAL A 30 -3.90 -4.10 13.08
CA VAL A 30 -2.77 -4.21 14.01
C VAL A 30 -1.62 -4.98 13.36
N ALA A 31 -1.89 -6.14 12.76
CA ALA A 31 -0.85 -6.93 12.09
C ALA A 31 -0.15 -6.15 10.97
N ALA A 32 -0.92 -5.39 10.18
CA ALA A 32 -0.36 -4.51 9.14
C ALA A 32 0.47 -3.36 9.74
N GLY A 33 -0.06 -2.64 10.73
CA GLY A 33 0.63 -1.52 11.38
C GLY A 33 1.93 -1.95 12.06
N GLU A 34 1.90 -3.08 12.77
CA GLU A 34 3.09 -3.67 13.39
C GLU A 34 4.12 -4.10 12.36
N PHE A 35 3.70 -4.70 11.23
CA PHE A 35 4.64 -5.03 10.16
C PHE A 35 5.31 -3.77 9.61
N LEU A 36 4.53 -2.73 9.30
CA LEU A 36 5.03 -1.48 8.72
C LEU A 36 6.04 -0.78 9.64
N GLU A 37 5.75 -0.69 10.94
CA GLU A 37 6.63 -0.01 11.88
C GLU A 37 7.78 -0.89 12.39
N LYS A 38 7.52 -2.12 12.82
CA LYS A 38 8.54 -2.98 13.46
C LYS A 38 9.46 -3.62 12.42
N THR A 39 8.89 -4.13 11.32
CA THR A 39 9.67 -4.75 10.24
C THR A 39 10.10 -3.72 9.22
N GLY A 40 9.17 -2.86 8.80
CA GLY A 40 9.44 -1.86 7.78
C GLY A 40 10.18 -0.63 8.27
N ARG A 41 10.30 -0.44 9.60
CA ARG A 41 10.93 0.73 10.22
C ARG A 41 10.35 2.05 9.72
N MET A 42 9.07 2.04 9.33
CA MET A 42 8.35 3.24 8.94
C MET A 42 7.99 4.04 10.19
N ASP A 43 8.03 5.37 10.09
CA ASP A 43 7.38 6.22 11.06
C ASP A 43 5.85 6.03 11.00
N GLU A 44 5.16 6.43 12.06
CA GLU A 44 3.72 6.24 12.20
C GLU A 44 2.91 6.94 11.10
N SER A 45 3.37 8.09 10.59
CA SER A 45 2.68 8.81 9.51
C SER A 45 2.75 8.02 8.21
N SER A 46 3.95 7.57 7.83
CA SER A 46 4.17 6.72 6.66
C SER A 46 3.41 5.39 6.76
N ALA A 47 3.34 4.80 7.96
CA ALA A 47 2.55 3.60 8.21
C ALA A 47 1.05 3.86 8.03
N CYS A 48 0.52 4.94 8.60
CA CYS A 48 -0.88 5.36 8.42
C CYS A 48 -1.25 5.58 6.95
N GLU A 49 -0.38 6.23 6.17
CA GLU A 49 -0.59 6.39 4.72
C GLU A 49 -0.69 5.04 4.02
N CYS A 50 0.18 4.09 4.36
CA CYS A 50 0.13 2.74 3.78
C CYS A 50 -1.17 1.99 4.16
N LEU A 51 -1.62 2.10 5.41
CA LEU A 51 -2.84 1.47 5.90
C LEU A 51 -4.08 2.00 5.15
N SER A 52 -4.10 3.27 4.77
CA SER A 52 -5.24 3.87 4.06
C SER A 52 -5.53 3.23 2.70
N GLY A 53 -4.50 2.66 2.05
CA GLY A 53 -4.58 1.99 0.74
C GLY A 53 -4.95 0.51 0.80
N ILE A 54 -5.19 -0.06 1.98
CA ILE A 54 -5.47 -1.49 2.18
C ILE A 54 -6.97 -1.72 2.44
N ASP A 55 -7.55 -2.72 1.76
CA ASP A 55 -8.87 -3.22 2.07
C ASP A 55 -8.81 -4.29 3.18
N PHE A 56 -9.15 -3.88 4.40
CA PHE A 56 -9.18 -4.74 5.59
C PHE A 56 -10.45 -5.60 5.71
N SER A 57 -11.42 -5.47 4.81
CA SER A 57 -12.50 -6.45 4.70
C SER A 57 -11.97 -7.82 4.27
N LEU A 58 -10.83 -7.83 3.57
CA LEU A 58 -10.11 -9.01 3.12
C LEU A 58 -8.90 -9.32 4.02
N PRO A 59 -8.37 -10.55 3.97
CA PRO A 59 -7.20 -10.94 4.78
C PRO A 59 -5.94 -10.14 4.42
N VAL A 60 -5.12 -9.87 5.44
CA VAL A 60 -3.77 -9.32 5.32
C VAL A 60 -2.80 -10.30 5.95
N GLN A 61 -1.69 -10.59 5.27
CA GLN A 61 -0.73 -11.62 5.69
C GLN A 61 0.70 -11.19 5.41
N VAL A 62 1.61 -11.51 6.32
CA VAL A 62 3.06 -11.43 6.06
C VAL A 62 3.47 -12.73 5.38
N VAL A 63 4.02 -12.63 4.18
CA VAL A 63 4.40 -13.81 3.37
C VAL A 63 5.81 -13.67 2.83
N PRO A 64 6.58 -14.77 2.71
CA PRO A 64 7.75 -14.78 1.84
C PRO A 64 7.29 -14.69 0.38
N LEU A 65 7.93 -13.82 -0.41
CA LEU A 65 7.63 -13.68 -1.83
C LEU A 65 8.18 -14.89 -2.61
N PRO A 66 7.33 -15.59 -3.40
CA PRO A 66 7.81 -16.57 -4.36
C PRO A 66 8.81 -15.98 -5.35
N ASP A 67 9.73 -16.82 -5.83
CA ASP A 67 10.69 -16.46 -6.87
C ASP A 67 10.02 -16.36 -8.25
N LYS A 68 9.33 -15.24 -8.47
CA LYS A 68 8.66 -14.87 -9.71
C LYS A 68 8.81 -13.38 -10.00
N LEU A 69 8.32 -12.96 -11.16
CA LEU A 69 8.29 -11.55 -11.53
C LEU A 69 7.13 -10.82 -10.83
N TYR A 70 7.43 -9.62 -10.37
CA TYR A 70 6.49 -8.65 -9.82
C TYR A 70 6.57 -7.36 -10.62
N VAL A 71 5.50 -6.58 -10.57
CA VAL A 71 5.42 -5.25 -11.18
C VAL A 71 5.47 -4.19 -10.09
N GLN A 72 6.13 -3.08 -10.40
CA GLN A 72 5.88 -1.80 -9.76
C GLN A 72 5.62 -0.73 -10.82
N TYR A 73 4.62 0.12 -10.55
CA TYR A 73 4.33 1.30 -11.35
C TYR A 73 5.15 2.48 -10.82
N VAL A 74 6.27 2.76 -11.48
CA VAL A 74 7.29 3.70 -11.01
C VAL A 74 7.08 5.09 -11.62
N LYS A 75 7.03 6.14 -10.79
CA LYS A 75 7.05 7.53 -11.26
C LYS A 75 8.48 8.06 -11.43
N LYS A 76 9.20 8.24 -10.32
CA LYS A 76 10.59 8.73 -10.31
C LYS A 76 11.56 7.76 -9.62
N HIS A 77 11.16 7.21 -8.47
CA HIS A 77 11.97 6.31 -7.66
C HIS A 77 11.23 5.02 -7.35
N ARG A 78 11.99 3.96 -7.02
CA ARG A 78 11.44 2.67 -6.58
C ARG A 78 10.75 2.84 -5.22
N GLY A 79 9.45 2.56 -5.18
CA GLY A 79 8.62 2.56 -3.99
C GLY A 79 8.69 1.21 -3.25
N VAL A 80 7.88 1.07 -2.21
CA VAL A 80 7.71 -0.18 -1.44
C VAL A 80 6.57 -1.06 -1.97
N TRP A 81 5.71 -0.54 -2.85
CA TRP A 81 4.54 -1.25 -3.36
C TRP A 81 4.86 -2.05 -4.62
N PHE A 82 4.51 -3.33 -4.61
CA PHE A 82 4.65 -4.25 -5.73
C PHE A 82 3.33 -5.00 -5.95
N THR A 83 3.15 -5.57 -7.13
CA THR A 83 1.95 -6.33 -7.50
C THR A 83 2.30 -7.45 -8.48
N ASP A 84 1.35 -8.34 -8.74
CA ASP A 84 1.49 -9.40 -9.73
C ASP A 84 1.46 -8.83 -11.18
N THR A 85 2.08 -9.52 -12.13
CA THR A 85 2.33 -9.00 -13.49
C THR A 85 1.08 -8.69 -14.32
N GLY A 86 -0.07 -9.29 -13.99
CA GLY A 86 -1.34 -9.13 -14.70
C GLY A 86 -2.26 -8.04 -14.16
N LEU A 87 -1.90 -7.37 -13.06
CA LEU A 87 -2.70 -6.30 -12.48
C LEU A 87 -2.38 -4.97 -13.16
N THR A 88 -3.36 -4.07 -13.22
CA THR A 88 -3.23 -2.72 -13.79
C THR A 88 -3.06 -1.69 -12.66
N PRO A 89 -2.57 -0.45 -12.94
CA PRO A 89 -2.44 0.58 -11.90
C PRO A 89 -3.74 0.81 -11.13
N ASP A 90 -4.85 0.85 -11.85
CA ASP A 90 -6.17 1.12 -11.32
C ASP A 90 -6.70 0.01 -10.39
N LEU A 91 -6.34 -1.25 -10.65
CA LEU A 91 -6.65 -2.36 -9.73
C LEU A 91 -5.82 -2.34 -8.45
N VAL A 92 -4.68 -1.64 -8.43
CA VAL A 92 -3.79 -1.53 -7.27
C VAL A 92 -3.85 -0.16 -6.60
N GLY A 93 -4.96 0.57 -6.78
CA GLY A 93 -5.17 1.84 -6.09
C GLY A 93 -4.36 3.01 -6.67
N LEU A 94 -3.90 2.92 -7.92
CA LEU A 94 -3.14 3.97 -8.59
C LEU A 94 -3.91 4.51 -9.81
N ALA A 95 -4.15 5.82 -9.84
CA ALA A 95 -4.63 6.51 -11.02
C ALA A 95 -3.65 6.34 -12.20
N GLN A 96 -4.21 6.36 -13.40
CA GLN A 96 -3.41 6.44 -14.61
C GLN A 96 -2.66 7.78 -14.63
N GLY A 97 -1.37 7.73 -14.91
CA GLY A 97 -0.48 8.88 -14.96
C GLY A 97 0.86 8.49 -15.55
N ASN A 98 1.88 9.34 -15.40
CA ASN A 98 3.22 9.13 -15.97
C ASN A 98 4.05 8.05 -15.25
N ARG A 99 3.41 6.97 -14.80
CA ARG A 99 4.09 5.82 -14.20
C ARG A 99 4.50 4.84 -15.28
N ARG A 100 5.73 4.35 -15.19
CA ARG A 100 6.24 3.27 -16.05
C ARG A 100 6.10 1.94 -15.32
N ARG A 101 5.54 0.95 -16.01
CA ARG A 101 5.53 -0.43 -15.55
C ARG A 101 6.98 -0.95 -15.57
N LYS A 102 7.49 -1.38 -14.43
CA LYS A 102 8.81 -2.01 -14.30
C LYS A 102 8.69 -3.37 -13.64
N LEU A 103 9.52 -4.32 -14.09
CA LEU A 103 9.56 -5.68 -13.59
C LEU A 103 10.67 -5.84 -12.54
N PHE A 104 10.38 -6.63 -11.52
CA PHE A 104 11.29 -6.92 -10.42
C PHE A 104 11.22 -8.38 -10.02
N ARG A 105 12.33 -8.92 -9.52
CA ARG A 105 12.44 -10.27 -8.97
C ARG A 105 13.09 -10.21 -7.58
N PRO A 106 12.59 -10.94 -6.57
CA PRO A 106 13.21 -10.95 -5.25
C PRO A 106 14.58 -11.62 -5.27
N ALA A 107 15.56 -11.03 -4.60
CA ALA A 107 16.89 -11.61 -4.36
C ALA A 107 16.91 -12.32 -2.99
N GLY A 108 16.81 -13.65 -3.03
CA GLY A 108 16.67 -14.51 -1.85
C GLY A 108 15.29 -14.37 -1.20
N VAL A 109 15.17 -14.76 0.07
CA VAL A 109 13.90 -14.70 0.80
C VAL A 109 13.56 -13.26 1.18
N VAL A 110 12.54 -12.69 0.55
CA VAL A 110 12.02 -11.35 0.82
C VAL A 110 10.63 -11.46 1.42
N HIS A 111 10.41 -10.90 2.59
CA HIS A 111 9.09 -10.86 3.22
C HIS A 111 8.30 -9.62 2.81
N ALA A 112 7.00 -9.78 2.63
CA ALA A 112 6.10 -8.72 2.24
C ALA A 112 4.77 -8.78 3.00
N LEU A 113 4.14 -7.63 3.18
CA LEU A 113 2.73 -7.56 3.58
C LEU A 113 1.86 -7.75 2.34
N ARG A 114 1.29 -8.94 2.17
CA ARG A 114 0.30 -9.23 1.14
C ARG A 114 -1.06 -8.72 1.60
N SER A 115 -1.70 -7.91 0.76
CA SER A 115 -3.02 -7.35 1.01
C SER A 115 -3.78 -7.12 -0.29
N THR A 116 -5.03 -6.68 -0.19
CA THR A 116 -5.83 -6.23 -1.33
C THR A 116 -5.89 -4.71 -1.34
N ALA A 117 -5.75 -4.11 -2.53
CA ALA A 117 -5.85 -2.67 -2.69
C ALA A 117 -7.28 -2.19 -2.45
N ARG A 118 -7.42 -1.15 -1.64
CA ARG A 118 -8.70 -0.46 -1.45
C ARG A 118 -9.03 0.37 -2.68
N SER A 119 -10.32 0.51 -3.00
CA SER A 119 -10.77 1.59 -3.90
C SER A 119 -10.53 2.93 -3.21
N ILE A 120 -9.62 3.73 -3.75
CA ILE A 120 -9.26 5.05 -3.21
C ILE A 120 -9.37 6.12 -4.29
N ARG A 121 -9.67 7.34 -3.87
CA ARG A 121 -9.47 8.53 -4.71
C ARG A 121 -7.98 8.83 -4.68
N ASP A 122 -7.31 8.64 -5.80
CA ASP A 122 -5.88 8.93 -5.88
C ASP A 122 -5.67 10.41 -6.20
N ASP A 123 -5.43 11.19 -5.15
CA ASP A 123 -5.20 12.63 -5.17
C ASP A 123 -3.71 13.02 -5.17
N TRP A 124 -2.80 12.03 -5.13
CA TRP A 124 -1.35 12.24 -5.04
C TRP A 124 -0.60 11.93 -6.35
N THR A 125 -1.18 11.08 -7.21
CA THR A 125 -0.62 10.77 -8.54
C THR A 125 -0.70 11.93 -9.50
N ILE A 126 -1.90 12.46 -9.63
CA ILE A 126 -2.22 13.62 -10.45
C ILE A 126 -1.92 14.78 -9.52
N ARG A 127 -0.73 15.37 -9.65
CA ARG A 127 -0.46 16.64 -8.98
C ARG A 127 -1.45 17.63 -9.56
N ALA A 128 -2.55 17.84 -8.84
CA ALA A 128 -3.47 18.87 -9.19
C ALA A 128 -2.69 20.19 -9.19
N ASP A 129 -2.82 20.95 -10.27
CA ASP A 129 -2.19 22.24 -10.41
C ASP A 129 -2.45 23.08 -9.14
N PRO A 130 -1.41 23.60 -8.46
CA PRO A 130 -1.58 24.42 -7.27
C PRO A 130 -2.40 25.70 -7.52
N GLY A 131 -2.65 26.08 -8.79
CA GLY A 131 -3.59 27.13 -9.17
C GLY A 131 -5.07 26.73 -9.12
N LEU A 132 -5.41 25.43 -9.07
CA LEU A 132 -6.81 24.98 -9.07
C LEU A 132 -7.42 25.00 -7.65
N PRO A 133 -8.70 25.40 -7.49
CA PRO A 133 -9.42 25.28 -6.22
C PRO A 133 -9.52 23.83 -5.73
N LEU A 134 -9.51 23.61 -4.40
CA LEU A 134 -9.54 22.26 -3.77
C LEU A 134 -10.67 21.36 -4.30
N ALA A 135 -11.84 21.94 -4.60
CA ALA A 135 -12.98 21.23 -5.16
C ALA A 135 -12.71 20.68 -6.57
N GLU A 136 -11.92 21.38 -7.39
CA GLU A 136 -11.52 20.93 -8.74
C GLU A 136 -10.37 19.94 -8.70
N ARG A 137 -9.44 20.08 -7.74
CA ARG A 137 -8.40 19.06 -7.48
C ARG A 137 -9.02 17.70 -7.15
N ARG A 138 -10.10 17.71 -6.36
CA ARG A 138 -10.87 16.50 -6.02
C ARG A 138 -11.62 15.89 -7.21
N LYS A 139 -11.90 16.66 -8.27
CA LYS A 139 -12.46 16.16 -9.53
C LYS A 139 -11.40 15.49 -10.41
N LEU A 140 -10.13 15.90 -10.30
CA LEU A 140 -9.01 15.28 -11.02
C LEU A 140 -8.60 13.94 -10.39
N ALA A 141 -8.79 13.76 -9.09
CA ALA A 141 -8.53 12.50 -8.41
C ALA A 141 -9.43 11.39 -9.00
N THR A 142 -8.82 10.46 -9.73
CA THR A 142 -9.54 9.33 -10.33
C THR A 142 -9.84 8.33 -9.21
N LEU A 143 -11.11 7.96 -9.04
CA LEU A 143 -11.47 6.85 -8.17
C LEU A 143 -10.93 5.57 -8.80
N THR A 144 -10.02 4.93 -8.10
CA THR A 144 -9.42 3.67 -8.54
C THR A 144 -10.34 2.52 -8.21
N ARG A 145 -10.37 1.49 -9.06
CA ARG A 145 -11.19 0.29 -8.79
C ARG A 145 -10.70 -0.46 -7.55
N GLY A 146 -9.38 -0.52 -7.33
CA GLY A 146 -8.82 -1.39 -6.29
C GLY A 146 -9.12 -2.87 -6.56
N GLY A 147 -9.07 -3.70 -5.52
CA GLY A 147 -9.37 -5.14 -5.58
C GLY A 147 -8.21 -6.03 -6.05
N GLY A 148 -7.14 -5.44 -6.58
CA GLY A 148 -5.92 -6.15 -6.95
C GLY A 148 -5.07 -6.51 -5.73
N VAL A 149 -4.37 -7.64 -5.80
CA VAL A 149 -3.37 -8.03 -4.80
C VAL A 149 -2.17 -7.09 -4.89
N GLN A 150 -1.71 -6.64 -3.73
CA GLN A 150 -0.54 -5.78 -3.59
C GLN A 150 0.34 -6.26 -2.44
N TYR A 151 1.62 -5.91 -2.53
CA TYR A 151 2.66 -6.31 -1.61
C TYR A 151 3.42 -5.06 -1.13
N VAL A 152 3.44 -4.82 0.18
CA VAL A 152 4.39 -3.87 0.77
C VAL A 152 5.68 -4.61 1.07
N VAL A 153 6.76 -4.19 0.43
CA VAL A 153 8.10 -4.77 0.58
C VAL A 153 9.02 -3.70 1.16
N PRO A 154 9.25 -3.67 2.48
CA PRO A 154 10.14 -2.68 3.08
C PRO A 154 11.59 -2.82 2.60
N GLU A 155 12.07 -4.05 2.43
CA GLU A 155 13.37 -4.38 1.84
C GLU A 155 13.36 -4.25 0.31
N LYS A 156 12.73 -3.20 -0.24
CA LYS A 156 12.59 -2.97 -1.70
C LYS A 156 13.89 -3.02 -2.49
N PHE A 157 15.05 -2.84 -1.83
CA PHE A 157 16.37 -2.97 -2.47
C PHE A 157 16.68 -4.40 -2.91
N ARG A 158 16.09 -5.39 -2.26
CA ARG A 158 16.19 -6.80 -2.63
C ARG A 158 15.22 -7.20 -3.74
N MET A 159 14.33 -6.30 -4.15
CA MET A 159 13.54 -6.45 -5.37
C MET A 159 14.38 -5.95 -6.55
N MET A 160 15.10 -6.85 -7.20
CA MET A 160 16.07 -6.52 -8.25
C MET A 160 15.34 -6.21 -9.56
N PRO A 161 15.69 -5.12 -10.28
CA PRO A 161 15.14 -4.84 -11.59
C PRO A 161 15.37 -6.03 -12.53
N HIS A 162 14.33 -6.44 -13.24
CA HIS A 162 14.43 -7.41 -14.32
C HIS A 162 14.45 -6.65 -15.65
N VAL A 163 15.48 -6.91 -16.45
CA VAL A 163 15.72 -6.27 -17.76
C VAL A 163 15.03 -7.09 -18.84
#